data_AF-A0A1G2Z4K6-F1
#
_entry.id   AF-A0A1G2Z4K6-F1
#
_cell.length_a   1.000
_cell.length_b   1.000
_cell.length_c   1.000
_cell.angle_alpha   90.00
_cell.angle_beta   90.00
_cell.angle_gamma   90.00
#
_symmetry.space_group_name_H-M   'P 1'
#
loop_
_entity.id
_entity.type
_entity.pdbx_description
1 polymer ?
#
loop_
_entity_poly.entity_id
_entity_poly.type
_entity_poly.pdbx_seq_one_letter_code
_entity_poly.pdbx_strand_id
1 'polypeptide(L)'
;MDAARGILKVLALCCLCNMASHAQPAGTASVPGTGKGPAPTIELAKLEIAVSSLELSYTIRNGSDHEAWICTEVSHIPFEMYVTHDQQALLIRRHLDVPCWHIWHHPPLPGTYMRLRPGAAQPESLRIDLPAKPTFLYAHETTEVIEQTVNRLVLEIGYYDENLPALVRSICEVADKFSDEGWKLYTSGPDPNMWHTYFRGLTVRGALSGFDVVNKDPDSTGYVRIDYSYQALAEKVLRMEINGVAIPYKGRIEREAPPRFPATSD
;
A
#
# COMPACT_ATOMS: atom_id res chain seq x y z
N MET A 1 -13.91 -38.64 -1.20
CA MET A 1 -12.81 -38.24 -2.10
C MET A 1 -12.84 -36.75 -2.46
N ASP A 2 -14.00 -36.09 -2.37
CA ASP A 2 -14.14 -34.67 -2.75
C ASP A 2 -13.47 -33.69 -1.77
N ALA A 3 -13.45 -34.00 -0.48
CA ALA A 3 -12.76 -33.18 0.53
C ALA A 3 -11.24 -33.05 0.27
N ALA A 4 -10.58 -34.14 -0.16
CA ALA A 4 -9.15 -34.13 -0.45
C ALA A 4 -8.80 -33.30 -1.71
N ARG A 5 -9.71 -33.26 -2.69
CA ARG A 5 -9.58 -32.40 -3.88
C ARG A 5 -9.77 -30.92 -3.55
N GLY A 6 -10.64 -30.60 -2.58
CA GLY A 6 -10.80 -29.24 -2.05
C GLY A 6 -9.54 -28.74 -1.35
N ILE A 7 -8.95 -29.57 -0.48
CA ILE A 7 -7.73 -29.24 0.28
C ILE A 7 -6.52 -29.01 -0.64
N LEU A 8 -6.38 -29.80 -1.72
CA LEU A 8 -5.27 -29.62 -2.67
C LEU A 8 -5.37 -28.31 -3.47
N LYS A 9 -6.59 -27.85 -3.79
CA LYS A 9 -6.84 -26.55 -4.45
C LYS A 9 -6.56 -25.37 -3.52
N VAL A 10 -6.92 -25.52 -2.23
CA VAL A 10 -6.58 -24.56 -1.16
C VAL A 10 -5.07 -24.37 -1.04
N LEU A 11 -4.30 -25.47 -1.02
CA LEU A 11 -2.84 -25.41 -0.88
C LEU A 11 -2.16 -24.77 -2.09
N ALA A 12 -2.65 -25.02 -3.31
CA ALA A 12 -2.12 -24.38 -4.53
C ALA A 12 -2.31 -22.85 -4.52
N LEU A 13 -3.41 -22.34 -3.93
CA LEU A 13 -3.66 -20.91 -3.78
C LEU A 13 -2.71 -20.25 -2.76
N CYS A 14 -2.42 -20.94 -1.65
CA CYS A 14 -1.47 -20.46 -0.63
C CYS A 14 -0.05 -20.29 -1.21
N CYS A 15 0.33 -21.13 -2.18
CA CYS A 15 1.65 -21.08 -2.82
C CYS A 15 1.78 -19.94 -3.85
N LEU A 16 0.74 -19.62 -4.61
CA LEU A 16 0.80 -18.56 -5.63
C LEU A 16 0.94 -17.16 -5.01
N CYS A 17 0.36 -16.92 -3.82
CA CYS A 17 0.50 -15.64 -3.13
C CYS A 17 1.86 -15.45 -2.43
N ASN A 18 2.53 -16.53 -2.00
CA ASN A 18 3.85 -16.44 -1.35
C ASN A 18 4.99 -16.23 -2.34
N MET A 19 4.90 -16.80 -3.56
CA MET A 19 5.96 -16.64 -4.56
C MET A 19 6.04 -15.23 -5.16
N ALA A 20 4.94 -14.47 -5.15
CA ALA A 20 4.95 -13.06 -5.59
C ALA A 20 5.57 -12.10 -4.54
N SER A 21 5.60 -12.48 -3.26
CA SER A 21 6.03 -11.59 -2.16
C SER A 21 7.50 -11.75 -1.74
N HIS A 22 8.25 -12.74 -2.22
CA HIS A 22 9.63 -13.03 -1.77
C HIS A 22 10.74 -12.72 -2.79
N ALA A 23 10.44 -12.02 -3.88
CA ALA A 23 11.49 -11.52 -4.77
C ALA A 23 12.10 -10.21 -4.24
N GLN A 24 12.77 -10.26 -3.08
CA GLN A 24 13.81 -9.29 -2.76
C GLN A 24 15.10 -9.74 -3.47
N PRO A 25 15.71 -8.92 -4.33
CA PRO A 25 17.04 -9.22 -4.84
C PRO A 25 18.04 -9.02 -3.71
N ALA A 26 18.49 -10.13 -3.11
CA ALA A 26 19.74 -10.16 -2.38
C ALA A 26 20.87 -9.76 -3.34
N GLY A 27 21.73 -8.86 -2.86
CA GLY A 27 22.82 -8.31 -3.65
C GLY A 27 23.75 -9.38 -4.25
N THR A 28 24.32 -9.00 -5.39
CA THR A 28 25.51 -9.55 -6.07
C THR A 28 25.40 -10.92 -6.75
N ALA A 29 25.04 -10.90 -8.05
CA ALA A 29 25.93 -11.23 -9.17
C ALA A 29 25.11 -11.22 -10.47
N SER A 30 25.43 -10.29 -11.38
CA SER A 30 24.74 -10.11 -12.66
C SER A 30 25.04 -11.24 -13.64
N VAL A 31 24.03 -12.06 -13.93
CA VAL A 31 23.97 -12.83 -15.19
C VAL A 31 23.30 -11.94 -16.24
N PRO A 32 23.91 -11.67 -17.41
CA PRO A 32 23.28 -10.88 -18.45
C PRO A 32 22.34 -11.77 -19.28
N GLY A 33 21.04 -11.65 -19.03
CA GLY A 33 20.01 -12.34 -19.80
C GLY A 33 18.63 -11.75 -19.53
N THR A 34 18.02 -11.16 -20.58
CA THR A 34 16.62 -10.67 -20.64
C THR A 34 16.21 -9.77 -19.47
N GLY A 35 16.79 -8.56 -19.42
CA GLY A 35 16.56 -7.63 -18.33
C GLY A 35 15.15 -7.05 -18.31
N LYS A 36 14.36 -7.46 -17.31
CA LYS A 36 13.20 -6.69 -16.83
C LYS A 36 13.69 -5.27 -16.57
N GLY A 37 13.11 -4.26 -17.21
CA GLY A 37 13.53 -2.86 -17.04
C GLY A 37 13.51 -2.44 -15.56
N PRO A 38 14.28 -1.41 -15.14
CA PRO A 38 14.33 -1.00 -13.74
C PRO A 38 12.93 -0.68 -13.21
N ALA A 39 12.64 -1.09 -11.97
CA ALA A 39 11.38 -0.79 -11.30
C ALA A 39 11.09 0.73 -11.28
N PRO A 40 9.83 1.15 -11.06
CA PRO A 40 9.51 2.55 -10.89
C PRO A 40 10.39 3.23 -9.84
N THR A 41 10.78 4.48 -10.08
CA THR A 41 11.63 5.28 -9.20
C THR A 41 10.96 6.60 -8.83
N ILE A 42 11.42 7.21 -7.74
CA ILE A 42 10.99 8.53 -7.28
C ILE A 42 12.22 9.43 -7.11
N GLU A 43 12.15 10.63 -7.65
CA GLU A 43 13.25 11.60 -7.66
C GLU A 43 12.79 12.96 -7.13
N LEU A 44 13.55 13.55 -6.20
CA LEU A 44 13.30 14.90 -5.73
C LEU A 44 13.58 15.91 -6.85
N ALA A 45 12.59 16.74 -7.18
CA ALA A 45 12.77 17.85 -8.11
C ALA A 45 13.03 19.17 -7.37
N LYS A 46 12.29 19.44 -6.28
CA LYS A 46 12.38 20.68 -5.52
C LYS A 46 11.87 20.49 -4.09
N LEU A 47 12.54 21.12 -3.13
CA LEU A 47 12.05 21.27 -1.76
C LEU A 47 12.26 22.71 -1.30
N GLU A 48 11.20 23.37 -0.87
CA GLU A 48 11.24 24.70 -0.25
C GLU A 48 10.50 24.66 1.09
N ILE A 49 11.17 25.15 2.14
CA ILE A 49 10.59 25.28 3.47
C ILE A 49 10.61 26.77 3.82
N ALA A 50 9.44 27.38 3.80
CA ALA A 50 9.21 28.76 4.20
C ALA A 50 8.73 28.81 5.67
N VAL A 51 8.44 30.03 6.15
CA VAL A 51 7.94 30.22 7.53
C VAL A 51 6.58 29.55 7.73
N SER A 52 5.70 29.59 6.73
CA SER A 52 4.31 29.13 6.82
C SER A 52 3.97 27.95 5.93
N SER A 53 4.90 27.46 5.10
CA SER A 53 4.63 26.36 4.19
C SER A 53 5.86 25.54 3.83
N LEU A 54 5.63 24.25 3.61
CA LEU A 54 6.55 23.33 2.96
C LEU A 54 6.00 23.01 1.56
N GLU A 55 6.81 23.20 0.54
CA GLU A 55 6.51 22.83 -0.84
C GLU A 55 7.49 21.75 -1.32
N LEU A 56 6.96 20.62 -1.75
CA LEU A 56 7.72 19.48 -2.24
C LEU A 56 7.27 19.18 -3.68
N SER A 57 8.22 19.08 -4.60
CA SER A 57 7.99 18.60 -5.97
C SER A 57 8.92 17.44 -6.26
N TYR A 58 8.38 16.41 -6.91
CA TYR A 58 9.10 15.18 -7.23
C TYR A 58 8.62 14.62 -8.58
N THR A 59 9.36 13.67 -9.13
CA THR A 59 8.99 12.96 -10.35
C THR A 59 9.02 11.47 -10.09
N ILE A 60 7.94 10.78 -10.48
CA ILE A 60 7.89 9.31 -10.51
C ILE A 60 8.18 8.87 -11.93
N ARG A 61 9.13 7.98 -12.13
CA ARG A 61 9.49 7.45 -13.45
C ARG A 61 9.22 5.95 -13.49
N ASN A 62 8.54 5.49 -14.54
CA ASN A 62 8.45 4.07 -14.80
C ASN A 62 9.58 3.66 -15.76
N GLY A 63 10.67 3.15 -15.21
CA GLY A 63 11.80 2.64 -15.99
C GLY A 63 11.59 1.22 -16.53
N SER A 64 10.48 0.57 -16.19
CA SER A 64 10.23 -0.81 -16.56
C SER A 64 9.73 -0.93 -18.01
N ASP A 65 9.70 -2.15 -18.53
CA ASP A 65 9.18 -2.50 -19.84
C ASP A 65 7.66 -2.76 -19.85
N HIS A 66 7.01 -2.61 -18.70
CA HIS A 66 5.57 -2.81 -18.51
C HIS A 66 4.98 -1.61 -17.76
N GLU A 67 3.66 -1.59 -17.64
CA GLU A 67 2.99 -0.53 -16.90
C GLU A 67 3.13 -0.69 -15.38
N ALA A 68 3.06 0.42 -14.68
CA ALA A 68 2.96 0.48 -13.23
C ALA A 68 1.71 1.27 -12.86
N TRP A 69 1.11 0.96 -11.72
CA TRP A 69 -0.06 1.65 -11.19
C TRP A 69 0.32 2.36 -9.91
N ILE A 70 0.40 3.69 -9.96
CA ILE A 70 0.90 4.55 -8.88
C ILE A 70 -0.28 5.05 -8.05
N CYS A 71 -0.24 4.88 -6.73
CA CYS A 71 -1.24 5.45 -5.84
C CYS A 71 -1.17 6.98 -5.91
N THR A 72 -2.26 7.62 -6.32
CA THR A 72 -2.37 9.08 -6.41
C THR A 72 -3.16 9.67 -5.26
N GLU A 73 -4.10 8.90 -4.69
CA GLU A 73 -4.99 9.34 -3.61
C GLU A 73 -5.30 8.17 -2.69
N VAL A 74 -5.45 8.45 -1.40
CA VAL A 74 -5.98 7.52 -0.41
C VAL A 74 -7.18 8.18 0.25
N SER A 75 -8.35 7.59 0.08
CA SER A 75 -9.63 8.11 0.54
C SER A 75 -10.03 9.37 -0.22
N HIS A 76 -10.41 10.41 0.52
CA HIS A 76 -10.75 11.76 0.08
C HIS A 76 -9.69 12.78 0.53
N ILE A 77 -8.52 12.30 0.95
CA ILE A 77 -7.40 13.14 1.35
C ILE A 77 -6.17 12.82 0.49
N PRO A 78 -5.29 13.81 0.24
CA PRO A 78 -4.16 13.60 -0.67
C PRO A 78 -3.07 12.70 -0.08
N PHE A 79 -2.92 12.66 1.26
CA PHE A 79 -1.91 11.87 1.94
C PHE A 79 -2.21 11.76 3.44
N GLU A 80 -1.75 10.67 4.03
CA GLU A 80 -1.60 10.54 5.48
C GLU A 80 -0.27 11.19 5.89
N MET A 81 -0.25 11.92 7.01
CA MET A 81 0.92 12.66 7.47
C MET A 81 1.02 12.67 8.98
N TYR A 82 2.19 12.36 9.54
CA TYR A 82 2.43 12.39 10.97
C TYR A 82 3.92 12.30 11.29
N VAL A 83 4.29 12.59 12.54
CA VAL A 83 5.65 12.35 13.02
C VAL A 83 5.79 10.88 13.44
N THR A 84 6.82 10.24 12.89
CA THR A 84 7.22 8.85 13.20
C THR A 84 7.53 8.66 14.69
N HIS A 85 7.45 7.41 15.16
CA HIS A 85 7.64 7.08 16.58
C HIS A 85 9.00 7.54 17.17
N ASP A 86 10.08 7.55 16.37
CA ASP A 86 11.40 8.05 16.81
C ASP A 86 11.47 9.59 16.94
N GLN A 87 10.38 10.26 16.60
CA GLN A 87 10.20 11.71 16.62
C GLN A 87 11.21 12.47 15.73
N GLN A 88 11.88 11.80 14.79
CA GLN A 88 12.88 12.42 13.91
C GLN A 88 12.32 12.78 12.54
N ALA A 89 11.31 12.04 12.06
CA ALA A 89 10.79 12.21 10.70
C ALA A 89 9.32 12.66 10.66
N LEU A 90 9.02 13.64 9.79
CA LEU A 90 7.68 13.78 9.23
C LEU A 90 7.52 12.74 8.12
N LEU A 91 6.62 11.78 8.30
CA LEU A 91 6.23 10.83 7.28
C LEU A 91 5.01 11.39 6.53
N ILE A 92 5.09 11.42 5.20
CA ILE A 92 3.99 11.67 4.29
C ILE A 92 3.80 10.38 3.48
N ARG A 93 2.62 9.78 3.50
CA ARG A 93 2.39 8.55 2.77
C ARG A 93 1.05 8.50 2.02
N ARG A 94 1.06 7.85 0.86
CA ARG A 94 -0.13 7.50 0.06
C ARG A 94 0.01 6.07 -0.45
N HIS A 95 -0.44 5.10 0.34
CA HIS A 95 -0.49 3.69 -0.04
C HIS A 95 -1.47 2.92 0.86
N LEU A 96 -1.89 1.73 0.43
CA LEU A 96 -2.87 0.89 1.12
C LEU A 96 -2.24 -0.31 1.83
N ASP A 97 -0.99 -0.67 1.55
CA ASP A 97 -0.31 -1.77 2.25
C ASP A 97 0.28 -1.33 3.60
N VAL A 98 -0.62 -0.91 4.50
CA VAL A 98 -0.30 -0.51 5.88
C VAL A 98 -1.16 -1.30 6.85
N PRO A 99 -0.65 -1.67 8.04
CA PRO A 99 -1.50 -2.24 9.08
C PRO A 99 -2.54 -1.21 9.52
N CYS A 100 -3.82 -1.59 9.55
CA CYS A 100 -4.86 -0.73 10.11
C CYS A 100 -5.53 -1.40 11.31
N TRP A 101 -5.37 -0.77 12.47
CA TRP A 101 -5.94 -1.24 13.74
C TRP A 101 -7.38 -0.77 13.97
N HIS A 102 -7.86 0.22 13.18
CA HIS A 102 -9.08 0.99 13.47
C HIS A 102 -10.29 0.70 12.57
N ILE A 103 -10.21 -0.27 11.64
CA ILE A 103 -11.29 -0.49 10.63
C ILE A 103 -12.57 -1.06 11.24
N TRP A 104 -12.56 -1.52 12.49
CA TRP A 104 -13.78 -2.01 13.13
C TRP A 104 -14.89 -0.94 13.24
N HIS A 105 -14.56 0.35 13.12
CA HIS A 105 -15.53 1.45 13.24
C HIS A 105 -15.70 2.34 12.00
N HIS A 106 -14.86 2.19 10.98
CA HIS A 106 -14.93 2.98 9.75
C HIS A 106 -14.85 2.07 8.50
N PRO A 107 -15.62 2.37 7.44
CA PRO A 107 -15.49 1.62 6.20
C PRO A 107 -14.06 1.70 5.67
N PRO A 108 -13.53 0.62 5.06
CA PRO A 108 -12.20 0.62 4.47
C PRO A 108 -12.07 1.77 3.48
N LEU A 109 -10.98 2.53 3.61
CA LEU A 109 -10.76 3.68 2.75
C LEU A 109 -10.14 3.21 1.42
N PRO A 110 -10.69 3.61 0.27
CA PRO A 110 -10.15 3.21 -1.02
C PRO A 110 -8.91 4.01 -1.39
N GLY A 111 -8.04 3.43 -2.20
CA GLY A 111 -6.98 4.13 -2.92
C GLY A 111 -7.32 4.28 -4.39
N THR A 112 -6.90 5.39 -4.98
CA THR A 112 -6.94 5.61 -6.43
C THR A 112 -5.53 5.44 -6.99
N TYR A 113 -5.42 4.67 -8.07
CA TYR A 113 -4.17 4.35 -8.74
C TYR A 113 -4.24 4.83 -10.19
N MET A 114 -3.18 5.50 -10.63
CA MET A 114 -3.00 5.95 -12.00
C MET A 114 -2.00 5.06 -12.73
N ARG A 115 -2.33 4.70 -13.96
CA ARG A 115 -1.47 3.95 -14.87
C ARG A 115 -0.32 4.83 -15.38
N LEU A 116 0.91 4.41 -15.11
CA LEU A 116 2.14 4.98 -15.63
C LEU A 116 2.76 4.03 -16.65
N ARG A 117 2.79 4.43 -17.93
CA ARG A 117 3.29 3.62 -19.05
C ARG A 117 4.81 3.39 -18.98
N PRO A 118 5.35 2.34 -19.65
CA PRO A 118 6.79 2.15 -19.81
C PRO A 118 7.48 3.43 -20.31
N GLY A 119 8.59 3.81 -19.67
CA GLY A 119 9.37 5.01 -19.99
C GLY A 119 8.71 6.34 -19.66
N ALA A 120 7.47 6.34 -19.15
CA ALA A 120 6.77 7.57 -18.78
C ALA A 120 7.27 8.14 -17.45
N ALA A 121 7.09 9.44 -17.28
CA ALA A 121 7.39 10.16 -16.05
C ALA A 121 6.18 11.02 -15.65
N GLN A 122 5.88 11.04 -14.36
CA GLN A 122 4.81 11.82 -13.78
C GLN A 122 5.40 12.83 -12.78
N PRO A 123 5.38 14.14 -13.08
CA PRO A 123 5.69 15.16 -12.08
C PRO A 123 4.53 15.30 -11.10
N GLU A 124 4.87 15.52 -9.83
CA GLU A 124 3.94 15.66 -8.72
C GLU A 124 4.42 16.79 -7.80
N SER A 125 3.48 17.42 -7.12
CA SER A 125 3.79 18.40 -6.09
C SER A 125 2.77 18.37 -4.96
N LEU A 126 3.23 18.74 -3.77
CA LEU A 126 2.37 18.93 -2.60
C LEU A 126 2.80 20.16 -1.82
N ARG A 127 1.84 20.75 -1.12
CA ARG A 127 2.02 21.89 -0.22
C ARG A 127 1.43 21.56 1.14
N ILE A 128 2.19 21.82 2.20
CA ILE A 128 1.78 21.61 3.59
C ILE A 128 1.92 22.94 4.33
N ASP A 129 0.89 23.31 5.08
CA ASP A 129 0.95 24.47 5.97
C ASP A 129 1.80 24.16 7.21
N LEU A 130 2.58 25.16 7.67
CA LEU A 130 3.44 25.05 8.85
C LEU A 130 2.87 25.86 10.03
N PRO A 131 2.95 25.34 11.28
CA PRO A 131 3.47 24.02 11.64
C PRO A 131 2.61 22.88 11.08
N ALA A 132 3.26 21.84 10.59
CA ALA A 132 2.61 20.67 10.03
C ALA A 132 1.71 20.04 11.09
N LYS A 133 0.46 19.74 10.70
CA LYS A 133 -0.53 19.07 11.55
C LYS A 133 -0.77 17.68 11.04
N PRO A 134 -0.90 16.67 11.90
CA PRO A 134 -1.10 15.32 11.44
C PRO A 134 -2.45 15.15 10.74
N THR A 135 -2.46 14.23 9.81
CA THR A 135 -3.65 13.65 9.21
C THR A 135 -3.49 12.13 9.27
N PHE A 136 -4.20 11.48 10.18
CA PHE A 136 -4.17 10.03 10.35
C PHE A 136 -5.31 9.36 9.58
N LEU A 137 -5.01 8.27 8.87
CA LEU A 137 -5.99 7.41 8.21
C LEU A 137 -5.91 5.98 8.74
N TYR A 138 -4.70 5.44 8.77
CA TYR A 138 -4.42 4.05 9.12
C TYR A 138 -3.51 3.93 10.35
N ALA A 139 -2.58 4.87 10.52
CA ALA A 139 -1.68 4.91 11.65
C ALA A 139 -2.45 5.16 12.96
N HIS A 140 -1.92 4.59 14.04
CA HIS A 140 -2.48 4.76 15.37
C HIS A 140 -1.93 6.06 15.97
N GLU A 141 -2.81 6.96 16.40
CA GLU A 141 -2.40 8.20 17.06
C GLU A 141 -2.19 8.02 18.57
N THR A 142 -1.23 8.73 19.17
CA THR A 142 -1.13 8.88 20.62
C THR A 142 -2.11 9.94 21.12
N THR A 143 -2.42 9.93 22.42
CA THR A 143 -3.14 11.06 23.05
C THR A 143 -2.23 12.27 23.31
N GLU A 144 -0.92 12.04 23.41
CA GLU A 144 0.09 13.08 23.60
C GLU A 144 0.16 14.02 22.40
N VAL A 145 0.21 15.32 22.67
CA VAL A 145 0.38 16.38 21.67
C VAL A 145 1.76 16.99 21.88
N ILE A 146 2.56 17.02 20.80
CA ILE A 146 3.90 17.59 20.80
C ILE A 146 3.96 18.84 19.92
N GLU A 147 4.94 19.69 20.22
CA GLU A 147 5.33 20.83 19.39
C GLU A 147 6.85 20.82 19.27
N GLN A 148 7.36 20.54 18.07
CA GLN A 148 8.80 20.35 17.85
C GLN A 148 9.18 20.65 16.40
N THR A 149 10.48 20.67 16.12
CA THR A 149 11.00 20.68 14.75
C THR A 149 11.60 19.33 14.43
N VAL A 150 11.16 18.70 13.34
CA VAL A 150 11.75 17.44 12.85
C VAL A 150 12.80 17.71 11.79
N ASN A 151 13.80 16.82 11.72
CA ASN A 151 15.00 16.99 10.90
C ASN A 151 15.05 16.10 9.64
N ARG A 152 14.03 15.25 9.46
CA ARG A 152 13.89 14.33 8.35
C ARG A 152 12.48 14.39 7.77
N LEU A 153 12.40 14.26 6.45
CA LEU A 153 11.16 14.11 5.69
C LEU A 153 11.20 12.77 4.95
N VAL A 154 10.15 11.97 5.11
CA VAL A 154 9.98 10.69 4.39
C VAL A 154 8.71 10.77 3.56
N LEU A 155 8.82 10.47 2.27
CA LEU A 155 7.69 10.33 1.35
C LEU A 155 7.56 8.87 0.91
N GLU A 156 6.37 8.30 1.11
CA GLU A 156 6.04 6.93 0.70
C GLU A 156 4.84 6.91 -0.26
N ILE A 157 5.01 6.25 -1.40
CA ILE A 157 3.98 6.16 -2.45
C ILE A 157 3.83 4.71 -2.87
N GLY A 158 2.62 4.20 -2.74
CA GLY A 158 2.27 2.85 -3.08
C GLY A 158 2.22 2.66 -4.59
N TYR A 159 2.61 1.49 -5.06
CA TYR A 159 2.41 1.12 -6.45
C TYR A 159 2.25 -0.39 -6.63
N TYR A 160 1.59 -0.73 -7.73
CA TYR A 160 1.58 -2.08 -8.26
C TYR A 160 2.37 -2.14 -9.54
N ASP A 161 3.16 -3.20 -9.66
CA ASP A 161 3.86 -3.56 -10.89
C ASP A 161 2.89 -4.33 -11.80
N GLU A 162 3.02 -4.16 -13.11
CA GLU A 162 2.22 -4.87 -14.12
C GLU A 162 0.75 -4.46 -14.15
N ASN A 163 -0.12 -5.27 -14.77
CA ASN A 163 -1.52 -4.90 -15.00
C ASN A 163 -2.38 -5.15 -13.75
N LEU A 164 -2.58 -4.11 -12.95
CA LEU A 164 -3.37 -4.15 -11.72
C LEU A 164 -4.83 -4.62 -11.93
N PRO A 165 -5.60 -4.12 -12.93
CA PRO A 165 -6.93 -4.67 -13.22
C PRO A 165 -6.94 -6.17 -13.49
N ALA A 166 -6.03 -6.66 -14.32
CA ALA A 166 -5.92 -8.08 -14.65
C ALA A 166 -5.52 -8.91 -13.44
N LEU A 167 -4.62 -8.40 -12.58
CA LEU A 167 -4.25 -9.05 -11.32
C LEU A 167 -5.47 -9.23 -10.41
N VAL A 168 -6.22 -8.15 -10.16
CA VAL A 168 -7.42 -8.20 -9.30
C VAL A 168 -8.46 -9.17 -9.87
N ARG A 169 -8.77 -9.07 -11.17
CA ARG A 169 -9.71 -9.98 -11.83
C ARG A 169 -9.26 -11.44 -11.74
N SER A 170 -7.98 -11.72 -11.99
CA SER A 170 -7.43 -13.08 -11.89
C SER A 170 -7.57 -13.65 -10.48
N ILE A 171 -7.31 -12.84 -9.44
CA ILE A 171 -7.51 -13.27 -8.04
C ILE A 171 -8.99 -13.56 -7.78
N CYS A 172 -9.89 -12.68 -8.24
CA CYS A 172 -11.32 -12.86 -8.08
C CYS A 172 -11.84 -14.11 -8.80
N GLU A 173 -11.44 -14.34 -10.06
CA GLU A 173 -11.81 -15.52 -10.84
C GLU A 173 -11.35 -16.83 -10.18
N VAL A 174 -10.18 -16.83 -9.55
CA VAL A 174 -9.68 -18.00 -8.81
C VAL A 174 -10.45 -18.18 -7.50
N ALA A 175 -10.74 -17.08 -6.79
CA ALA A 175 -11.53 -17.11 -5.56
C ALA A 175 -12.98 -17.59 -5.80
N ASP A 176 -13.59 -17.21 -6.93
CA ASP A 176 -14.95 -17.64 -7.30
C ASP A 176 -15.05 -19.15 -7.61
N LYS A 177 -13.92 -19.83 -7.87
CA LYS A 177 -13.89 -21.29 -8.03
C LYS A 177 -13.97 -22.05 -6.71
N PHE A 178 -13.87 -21.35 -5.57
CA PHE A 178 -14.18 -21.94 -4.27
C PHE A 178 -15.70 -22.03 -4.14
N SER A 179 -16.21 -23.21 -3.81
CA SER A 179 -17.65 -23.44 -3.67
C SER A 179 -18.27 -22.45 -2.68
N ASP A 180 -19.60 -22.28 -2.77
CA ASP A 180 -20.38 -21.50 -1.79
C ASP A 180 -20.08 -21.90 -0.33
N GLU A 181 -19.66 -23.14 -0.09
CA GLU A 181 -19.22 -23.65 1.20
C GLU A 181 -17.90 -23.01 1.68
N GLY A 182 -16.93 -22.82 0.79
CA GLY A 182 -15.69 -22.10 1.09
C GLY A 182 -15.95 -20.63 1.44
N TRP A 183 -16.89 -20.00 0.73
CA TRP A 183 -17.32 -18.64 1.05
C TRP A 183 -18.09 -18.54 2.38
N LYS A 184 -18.94 -19.53 2.68
CA LYS A 184 -19.60 -19.63 4.00
C LYS A 184 -18.57 -19.80 5.11
N LEU A 185 -17.54 -20.64 4.92
CA LEU A 185 -16.46 -20.80 5.91
C LEU A 185 -15.66 -19.50 6.11
N TYR A 186 -15.44 -18.72 5.06
CA TYR A 186 -14.82 -17.39 5.17
C TYR A 186 -15.67 -16.41 6.00
N THR A 187 -16.99 -16.37 5.76
CA THR A 187 -17.89 -15.40 6.41
C THR A 187 -18.37 -15.82 7.80
N SER A 188 -18.33 -17.12 8.14
CA SER A 188 -18.84 -17.66 9.42
C SER A 188 -17.79 -18.45 10.23
N GLY A 189 -16.55 -18.50 9.74
CA GLY A 189 -15.45 -19.21 10.40
C GLY A 189 -14.95 -18.52 11.67
N PRO A 190 -14.31 -19.27 12.59
CA PRO A 190 -14.05 -18.82 13.95
C PRO A 190 -12.90 -17.81 14.12
N ASP A 191 -12.09 -17.53 13.07
CA ASP A 191 -11.00 -16.55 13.17
C ASP A 191 -10.78 -15.79 11.85
N PRO A 192 -11.14 -14.49 11.77
CA PRO A 192 -10.81 -13.61 10.65
C PRO A 192 -9.30 -13.56 10.35
N ASN A 193 -8.44 -13.65 11.36
CA ASN A 193 -6.99 -13.51 11.21
C ASN A 193 -6.38 -14.67 10.42
N MET A 194 -6.90 -15.89 10.60
CA MET A 194 -6.49 -17.07 9.84
C MET A 194 -6.72 -16.85 8.34
N TRP A 195 -7.85 -16.27 7.95
CA TRP A 195 -8.17 -16.01 6.56
C TRP A 195 -7.26 -14.94 5.94
N HIS A 196 -7.03 -13.84 6.66
CA HIS A 196 -6.10 -12.80 6.21
C HIS A 196 -4.67 -13.32 6.03
N THR A 197 -4.24 -14.25 6.87
CA THR A 197 -2.87 -14.79 6.86
C THR A 197 -2.68 -15.83 5.76
N TYR A 198 -3.56 -16.84 5.70
CA TYR A 198 -3.34 -18.02 4.85
C TYR A 198 -4.12 -17.98 3.54
N PHE A 199 -5.16 -17.16 3.45
CA PHE A 199 -6.11 -17.14 2.32
C PHE A 199 -6.32 -15.74 1.75
N ARG A 200 -5.21 -15.02 1.52
CA ARG A 200 -5.20 -13.64 1.00
C ARG A 200 -6.10 -13.45 -0.24
N GLY A 201 -6.19 -14.43 -1.13
CA GLY A 201 -7.08 -14.37 -2.30
C GLY A 201 -8.57 -14.21 -1.95
N LEU A 202 -9.06 -14.88 -0.90
CA LEU A 202 -10.44 -14.72 -0.42
C LEU A 202 -10.65 -13.35 0.23
N THR A 203 -9.66 -12.84 0.95
CA THR A 203 -9.68 -11.47 1.49
C THR A 203 -9.76 -10.44 0.36
N VAL A 204 -8.92 -10.54 -0.66
CA VAL A 204 -8.96 -9.67 -1.85
C VAL A 204 -10.33 -9.74 -2.52
N ARG A 205 -10.87 -10.95 -2.73
CA ARG A 205 -12.19 -11.14 -3.35
C ARG A 205 -13.33 -10.51 -2.54
N GLY A 206 -13.27 -10.59 -1.21
CA GLY A 206 -14.24 -9.97 -0.32
C GLY A 206 -14.15 -8.44 -0.35
N ALA A 207 -12.94 -7.91 -0.17
CA ALA A 207 -12.68 -6.47 -0.18
C ALA A 207 -12.98 -5.83 -1.54
N LEU A 208 -12.69 -6.52 -2.64
CA LEU A 208 -12.79 -6.00 -4.02
C LEU A 208 -13.96 -6.61 -4.80
N SER A 209 -15.00 -7.07 -4.11
CA SER A 209 -16.17 -7.71 -4.74
C SER A 209 -16.91 -6.80 -5.74
N GLY A 210 -16.82 -5.48 -5.58
CA GLY A 210 -17.39 -4.47 -6.48
C GLY A 210 -16.42 -3.92 -7.53
N PHE A 211 -15.24 -4.52 -7.72
CA PHE A 211 -14.16 -3.94 -8.52
C PHE A 211 -14.59 -3.51 -9.92
N ASP A 212 -15.25 -4.38 -10.69
CA ASP A 212 -15.66 -4.07 -12.08
C ASP A 212 -16.84 -3.08 -12.15
N VAL A 213 -17.64 -2.96 -11.08
CA VAL A 213 -18.72 -1.96 -10.99
C VAL A 213 -18.15 -0.56 -10.86
N VAL A 214 -17.11 -0.43 -10.03
CA VAL A 214 -16.40 0.83 -9.77
C VAL A 214 -15.46 1.18 -10.92
N ASN A 215 -14.80 0.17 -11.51
CA ASN A 215 -13.78 0.32 -12.55
C ASN A 215 -14.28 -0.24 -13.89
N LYS A 216 -15.27 0.42 -14.50
CA LYS A 216 -15.90 -0.06 -15.75
C LYS A 216 -14.95 -0.12 -16.95
N ASP A 217 -13.98 0.79 -17.03
CA ASP A 217 -13.04 0.90 -18.15
C ASP A 217 -11.68 1.46 -17.71
N PRO A 218 -10.91 0.72 -16.87
CA PRO A 218 -9.66 1.20 -16.31
C PRO A 218 -8.56 1.38 -17.35
N ASP A 219 -8.62 0.64 -18.46
CA ASP A 219 -7.60 0.70 -19.51
C ASP A 219 -7.69 1.99 -20.32
N SER A 220 -8.92 2.49 -20.55
CA SER A 220 -9.20 3.75 -21.23
C SER A 220 -9.01 4.96 -20.32
N THR A 221 -9.50 4.89 -19.08
CA THR A 221 -9.35 6.01 -18.13
C THR A 221 -7.91 6.15 -17.63
N GLY A 222 -7.18 5.03 -17.53
CA GLY A 222 -5.88 4.98 -16.89
C GLY A 222 -5.95 5.12 -15.37
N TYR A 223 -7.13 4.93 -14.76
CA TYR A 223 -7.32 5.00 -13.31
C TYR A 223 -8.08 3.78 -12.79
N VAL A 224 -7.69 3.33 -11.60
CA VAL A 224 -8.34 2.25 -10.86
C VAL A 224 -8.54 2.67 -9.41
N ARG A 225 -9.71 2.39 -8.86
CA ARG A 225 -10.01 2.51 -7.43
C ARG A 225 -10.04 1.13 -6.78
N ILE A 226 -9.30 0.97 -5.68
CA ILE A 226 -9.16 -0.28 -4.92
C ILE A 226 -9.53 -0.01 -3.47
N ASP A 227 -10.48 -0.77 -2.92
CA ASP A 227 -10.77 -0.71 -1.48
C ASP A 227 -9.63 -1.35 -0.67
N TYR A 228 -9.41 -0.87 0.54
CA TYR A 228 -8.36 -1.42 1.41
C TYR A 228 -8.56 -2.92 1.65
N SER A 229 -7.56 -3.71 1.24
CA SER A 229 -7.62 -5.18 1.21
C SER A 229 -7.04 -5.85 2.45
N TYR A 230 -6.85 -5.12 3.56
CA TYR A 230 -6.17 -5.64 4.75
C TYR A 230 -4.78 -6.18 4.42
N GLN A 231 -4.07 -5.45 3.56
CA GLN A 231 -2.74 -5.83 3.06
C GLN A 231 -2.74 -7.16 2.30
N ALA A 232 -3.89 -7.70 1.88
CA ALA A 232 -3.94 -8.98 1.17
C ALA A 232 -3.42 -8.86 -0.28
N LEU A 233 -3.66 -7.71 -0.91
CA LEU A 233 -3.04 -7.32 -2.17
C LEU A 233 -1.69 -6.66 -1.86
N ALA A 234 -0.59 -7.35 -2.16
CA ALA A 234 0.76 -6.91 -1.82
C ALA A 234 1.18 -5.72 -2.69
N GLU A 235 1.28 -4.54 -2.07
CA GLU A 235 1.70 -3.31 -2.73
C GLU A 235 3.20 -3.12 -2.57
N LYS A 236 3.85 -2.50 -3.56
CA LYS A 236 5.24 -2.05 -3.43
C LYS A 236 5.26 -0.58 -3.02
N VAL A 237 6.33 -0.12 -2.40
CA VAL A 237 6.44 1.27 -1.93
C VAL A 237 7.64 1.96 -2.57
N LEU A 238 7.38 3.05 -3.27
CA LEU A 238 8.38 4.06 -3.61
C LEU A 238 8.66 4.88 -2.37
N ARG A 239 9.94 5.02 -2.02
CA ARG A 239 10.35 5.76 -0.82
C ARG A 239 11.43 6.77 -1.17
N MET A 240 11.25 7.99 -0.69
CA MET A 240 12.22 9.06 -0.75
C MET A 240 12.45 9.61 0.66
N GLU A 241 13.71 9.80 1.04
CA GLU A 241 14.09 10.31 2.35
C GLU A 241 14.99 11.54 2.18
N ILE A 242 14.65 12.61 2.89
CA ILE A 242 15.37 13.89 2.84
C ILE A 242 15.78 14.25 4.26
N ASN A 243 17.09 14.32 4.48
CA ASN A 243 17.70 14.61 5.77
C ASN A 243 18.14 16.07 5.88
N GLY A 244 18.31 16.56 7.11
CA GLY A 244 18.82 17.91 7.37
C GLY A 244 17.81 19.02 7.12
N VAL A 245 16.51 18.71 7.15
CA VAL A 245 15.42 19.69 7.06
C VAL A 245 15.11 20.29 8.42
N ALA A 246 14.29 21.34 8.47
CA ALA A 246 13.77 21.90 9.71
C ALA A 246 12.27 22.15 9.54
N ILE A 247 11.45 21.17 9.92
CA ILE A 247 9.99 21.22 9.70
C ILE A 247 9.30 21.41 11.05
N PRO A 248 8.70 22.58 11.32
CA PRO A 248 7.86 22.77 12.50
C PRO A 248 6.65 21.84 12.45
N TYR A 249 6.38 21.16 13.56
CA TYR A 249 5.30 20.22 13.72
C TYR A 249 4.50 20.52 14.98
N LYS A 250 3.18 20.37 14.90
CA LYS A 250 2.28 20.52 16.03
C LYS A 250 1.13 19.53 15.94
N GLY A 251 1.13 18.53 16.82
CA GLY A 251 0.07 17.53 16.86
C GLY A 251 0.46 16.26 17.59
N ARG A 252 -0.34 15.21 17.40
CA ARG A 252 -0.12 13.88 17.98
C ARG A 252 0.95 13.11 17.21
N ILE A 253 1.59 12.11 17.81
CA ILE A 253 2.55 11.26 17.12
C ILE A 253 1.94 9.90 16.77
N GLU A 254 2.61 9.18 15.87
CA GLU A 254 2.32 7.76 15.69
C GLU A 254 2.68 6.97 16.95
N ARG A 255 1.76 6.11 17.38
CA ARG A 255 2.02 5.09 18.38
C ARG A 255 2.63 3.88 17.70
N GLU A 256 3.74 3.37 18.22
CA GLU A 256 4.27 2.08 17.79
C GLU A 256 3.18 1.01 17.96
N ALA A 257 2.87 0.32 16.87
CA ALA A 257 1.94 -0.77 16.91
C ALA A 257 2.51 -1.89 17.81
N PRO A 258 1.75 -2.43 18.77
CA PRO A 258 2.20 -3.62 19.47
C PRO A 258 2.49 -4.73 18.43
N PRO A 259 3.48 -5.60 18.67
CA PRO A 259 3.77 -6.70 17.76
C PRO A 259 2.48 -7.48 17.47
N ARG A 260 2.28 -7.83 16.19
CA ARG A 260 1.03 -8.42 15.66
C ARG A 260 0.54 -9.66 16.43
N PHE A 261 1.42 -10.29 17.20
CA PHE A 261 1.13 -11.43 18.06
C PHE A 261 2.01 -11.36 19.33
N PRO A 262 1.55 -11.83 20.50
CA PRO A 262 2.51 -12.26 21.51
C PRO A 262 3.41 -13.31 20.85
N ALA A 263 4.73 -13.17 20.98
CA ALA A 263 5.64 -14.26 20.65
C ALA A 263 5.08 -15.52 21.31
N THR A 264 4.79 -16.56 20.53
CA THR A 264 4.45 -17.85 21.10
C THR A 264 5.60 -18.20 22.04
N SER A 265 5.33 -18.25 23.34
CA SER A 265 6.30 -18.74 24.31
C SER A 265 6.61 -20.18 23.91
N ASP A 266 7.84 -20.42 23.49
CA ASP A 266 8.40 -21.76 23.28
C ASP A 266 8.27 -22.63 24.54
#